data_AF-A0A067PCZ7-F1
#
_entry.id   AF-A0A067PCZ7-F1
#
_cell.length_a   1.000
_cell.length_b   1.000
_cell.length_c   1.000
_cell.angle_alpha   90.00
_cell.angle_beta   90.00
_cell.angle_gamma   90.00
#
_symmetry.space_group_name_H-M   'P 1'
#
loop_
_entity.id
_entity.type
_entity.pdbx_description
1 polymer ?
#
loop_
_entity_poly.entity_id
_entity_poly.type
_entity_poly.pdbx_seq_one_letter_code
_entity_poly.pdbx_strand_id
1 'polypeptide(L)'
;MLLLESLQLVCPFQSLSFIFWHYLPSIAATLIAVYDHIITFDQEVELIWRKRWSISKVLFLMVRYCGNGVIVAVLGIFFSEVSTAELFR
;
A
#
# COMPACT_ATOMS: atom_id res chain seq x y z
N MET A 1 36.01 -27.94 -2.45
CA MET A 1 35.72 -27.26 -1.17
C MET A 1 35.37 -25.79 -1.39
N LEU A 2 36.27 -24.97 -1.96
CA LEU A 2 35.99 -23.55 -2.28
C LEU A 2 34.79 -23.32 -3.23
N LEU A 3 34.59 -24.20 -4.23
CA LEU A 3 33.42 -24.15 -5.13
C LEU A 3 32.10 -24.50 -4.43
N LEU A 4 32.14 -25.29 -3.35
CA LEU A 4 30.94 -25.67 -2.60
C LEU A 4 30.50 -24.52 -1.69
N GLU A 5 31.46 -23.83 -1.05
CA GLU A 5 31.18 -22.66 -0.22
C GLU A 5 30.69 -21.45 -1.04
N SER A 6 31.25 -21.22 -2.24
CA SER A 6 30.72 -20.18 -3.13
C SER A 6 29.31 -20.49 -3.61
N LEU A 7 28.98 -21.75 -3.91
CA LEU A 7 27.62 -22.16 -4.27
C LEU A 7 26.64 -21.97 -3.10
N GLN A 8 27.07 -22.29 -1.87
CA GLN A 8 26.26 -22.12 -0.64
C GLN A 8 25.98 -20.65 -0.30
N LEU A 9 26.87 -19.72 -0.68
CA LEU A 9 26.67 -18.27 -0.53
C LEU A 9 25.85 -17.65 -1.67
N VAL A 10 25.98 -18.17 -2.90
CA VAL A 10 25.25 -17.68 -4.09
C VAL A 10 23.76 -18.01 -4.00
N CYS A 11 23.37 -19.21 -3.55
CA CYS A 11 21.96 -19.59 -3.42
C CYS A 11 21.13 -18.64 -2.54
N PRO A 12 21.50 -18.33 -1.29
CA PRO A 12 20.72 -17.42 -0.43
C PRO A 12 20.74 -15.97 -0.94
N PHE A 13 21.82 -15.52 -1.57
CA PHE A 13 21.90 -14.18 -2.18
C PHE A 13 20.93 -14.03 -3.37
N GLN A 14 20.84 -15.05 -4.21
CA GLN A 14 19.91 -15.06 -5.34
C GLN A 14 18.44 -15.14 -4.86
N SER A 15 18.16 -15.91 -3.80
CA SER A 15 16.82 -16.01 -3.21
C SER A 15 16.39 -14.71 -2.53
N LEU A 16 17.28 -14.08 -1.76
CA LEU A 16 17.00 -12.81 -1.09
C LEU A 16 16.73 -11.69 -2.09
N SER A 17 17.53 -11.60 -3.16
CA SER A 17 17.28 -10.60 -4.21
C SER A 17 15.93 -10.84 -4.91
N PHE A 18 15.57 -12.09 -5.21
CA PHE A 18 14.25 -12.41 -5.77
C PHE A 18 13.09 -11.96 -4.87
N ILE A 19 13.18 -12.20 -3.57
CA ILE A 19 12.17 -11.75 -2.59
C ILE A 19 12.14 -10.22 -2.55
N PHE A 20 13.29 -9.56 -2.49
CA PHE A 20 13.37 -8.10 -2.47
C PHE A 20 12.72 -7.47 -3.71
N TRP A 21 12.99 -8.02 -4.90
CA TRP A 21 12.44 -7.56 -6.17
C TRP A 21 10.93 -7.75 -6.29
N HIS A 22 10.35 -8.77 -5.66
CA HIS A 22 8.92 -9.06 -5.79
C HIS A 22 8.07 -8.35 -4.73
N TYR A 23 8.54 -8.29 -3.48
CA TYR A 23 7.71 -7.85 -2.36
C TYR A 23 7.81 -6.35 -2.07
N LEU A 24 8.99 -5.74 -2.26
CA LEU A 24 9.16 -4.31 -1.97
C LEU A 24 8.35 -3.37 -2.87
N PRO A 25 8.23 -3.59 -4.19
CA PRO A 25 7.47 -2.67 -5.04
C PRO A 25 6.01 -2.56 -4.61
N SER A 26 5.40 -3.68 -4.20
CA SER A 26 4.01 -3.74 -3.76
C SER A 26 3.79 -3.02 -2.43
N ILE A 27 4.70 -3.19 -1.48
CA ILE A 27 4.66 -2.47 -0.20
C ILE A 27 4.89 -0.97 -0.41
N ALA A 28 5.85 -0.60 -1.26
CA ALA A 28 6.14 0.79 -1.59
C ALA A 28 4.95 1.46 -2.29
N ALA A 29 4.34 0.81 -3.28
CA ALA A 29 3.17 1.33 -3.98
C ALA A 29 1.98 1.57 -3.03
N THR A 30 1.77 0.64 -2.10
CA THR A 30 0.76 0.75 -1.05
C THR A 30 1.03 1.96 -0.14
N LEU A 31 2.25 2.09 0.37
CA LEU A 31 2.62 3.20 1.26
C LEU A 31 2.53 4.56 0.56
N ILE A 32 2.97 4.64 -0.70
CA ILE A 32 2.90 5.86 -1.50
C ILE A 32 1.43 6.26 -1.72
N ALA A 33 0.56 5.30 -2.06
CA ALA A 33 -0.86 5.57 -2.22
C ALA A 33 -1.48 6.11 -0.92
N VAL A 34 -1.19 5.51 0.24
CA VAL A 34 -1.68 5.98 1.54
C VAL A 34 -1.11 7.36 1.89
N TYR A 35 0.17 7.60 1.62
CA TYR A 35 0.83 8.87 1.91
C TYR A 35 0.23 10.03 1.11
N ASP A 36 -0.01 9.83 -0.19
CA ASP A 36 -0.65 10.81 -1.08
C ASP A 36 -2.07 11.18 -0.61
N HIS A 37 -2.77 10.23 0.02
CA HIS A 37 -4.09 10.47 0.60
C HIS A 37 -4.02 11.30 1.89
N ILE A 38 -3.06 11.04 2.77
CA ILE A 38 -2.92 11.75 4.05
C ILE A 38 -2.56 13.22 3.80
N ILE A 39 -1.64 13.49 2.86
CA ILE A 39 -1.17 14.87 2.61
C ILE A 39 -2.25 15.76 1.99
N THR A 40 -3.16 15.18 1.20
CA THR A 40 -4.27 15.94 0.58
C THR A 40 -5.45 16.14 1.52
N PHE A 41 -5.58 15.32 2.57
CA PHE A 41 -6.70 15.35 3.51
C PHE A 41 -6.77 16.63 4.35
N ASP A 42 -5.63 17.12 4.84
CA ASP A 42 -5.55 18.30 5.71
C ASP A 42 -6.14 19.55 5.03
N GLN A 43 -5.78 19.75 3.75
CA GLN A 43 -6.30 20.84 2.93
C GLN A 43 -7.80 20.71 2.65
N GLU A 44 -8.31 19.49 2.49
CA GLU A 44 -9.74 19.25 2.29
C GLU A 44 -10.55 19.56 3.53
N VAL A 45 -10.04 19.22 4.72
CA VAL A 45 -10.69 19.56 5.98
C VAL A 45 -10.79 21.08 6.12
N GLU A 46 -9.69 21.80 5.91
CA GLU A 46 -9.69 23.24 6.06
C GLU A 46 -10.57 23.96 5.02
N LEU A 47 -10.52 23.55 3.74
CA LEU A 47 -11.25 24.24 2.67
C LEU A 47 -12.73 23.84 2.59
N ILE A 48 -13.06 22.59 2.90
CA ILE A 48 -14.43 22.07 2.77
C ILE A 48 -15.21 22.25 4.07
N TRP A 49 -14.63 21.91 5.23
CA TRP A 49 -15.35 21.87 6.51
C TRP A 49 -15.50 23.26 7.16
N ARG A 50 -14.57 24.20 6.97
CA ARG A 50 -14.73 25.58 7.49
C ARG A 50 -15.70 26.46 6.68
N LYS A 51 -16.00 26.12 5.43
CA LYS A 51 -16.90 26.92 4.57
C LYS A 51 -18.32 26.36 4.54
N ARG A 52 -19.32 27.24 4.35
CA ARG A 52 -20.75 26.89 4.19
C ARG A 52 -20.96 25.60 3.37
N TRP A 53 -21.76 24.69 3.92
CA TRP A 53 -22.09 23.39 3.32
C TRP A 53 -22.98 23.59 2.10
N SER A 54 -22.61 22.96 0.98
CA SER A 54 -23.38 22.95 -0.28
C SER A 54 -23.51 21.51 -0.77
N ILE A 55 -24.60 21.19 -1.46
CA ILE A 55 -24.91 19.84 -1.96
C ILE A 55 -23.79 19.29 -2.88
N SER A 56 -23.17 20.15 -3.69
CA SER A 56 -22.02 19.76 -4.53
C SER A 56 -20.80 19.31 -3.71
N LYS A 57 -20.61 19.83 -2.48
CA LYS A 57 -19.55 19.37 -1.57
C LYS A 57 -19.85 17.99 -0.99
N VAL A 58 -21.12 17.71 -0.69
CA VAL A 58 -21.54 16.41 -0.17
C VAL A 58 -21.36 15.34 -1.25
N LEU A 59 -21.73 15.66 -2.49
CA LEU A 59 -21.51 14.76 -3.63
C LEU A 59 -20.01 14.50 -3.88
N PHE A 60 -19.20 15.56 -3.77
CA PHE A 60 -17.74 15.46 -3.86
C PHE A 60 -17.14 14.60 -2.74
N LEU A 61 -17.57 14.80 -1.48
CA LEU A 61 -17.20 13.95 -0.36
C LEU A 61 -17.66 12.51 -0.58
N MET A 62 -18.88 12.26 -1.05
CA MET A 62 -19.35 10.90 -1.30
C MET A 62 -18.47 10.17 -2.31
N VAL A 63 -18.19 10.79 -3.45
CA VAL A 63 -17.34 10.18 -4.49
C VAL A 63 -15.92 9.96 -3.96
N ARG A 64 -15.37 10.91 -3.21
CA ARG A 64 -14.02 10.80 -2.66
C ARG A 64 -13.90 9.77 -1.54
N TYR A 65 -14.85 9.72 -0.60
CA TYR A 65 -14.82 8.77 0.51
C TYR A 65 -15.26 7.36 0.10
N CYS A 66 -16.13 7.21 -0.91
CA CYS A 66 -16.36 5.92 -1.54
C CYS A 66 -15.10 5.45 -2.27
N GLY A 67 -14.40 6.34 -2.99
CA GLY A 67 -13.10 6.04 -3.61
C GLY A 67 -12.02 5.65 -2.58
N ASN A 68 -11.93 6.40 -1.49
CA ASN A 68 -11.04 6.07 -0.36
C ASN A 68 -11.42 4.72 0.28
N GLY A 69 -12.72 4.44 0.40
CA GLY A 69 -13.23 3.15 0.88
C GLY A 69 -12.82 1.99 -0.03
N VAL A 70 -12.83 2.20 -1.34
CA VAL A 70 -12.32 1.22 -2.32
C VAL A 70 -10.81 1.02 -2.13
N ILE A 71 -10.04 2.09 -1.96
CA ILE A 71 -8.60 1.99 -1.73
C ILE A 71 -8.30 1.24 -0.42
N VAL A 72 -8.99 1.56 0.67
CA VAL A 72 -8.86 0.85 1.95
C VAL A 72 -9.29 -0.61 1.82
N ALA A 73 -10.34 -0.92 1.05
CA ALA A 73 -10.76 -2.29 0.80
C ALA A 73 -9.73 -3.07 -0.01
N VAL A 74 -9.14 -2.47 -1.05
CA VAL A 74 -8.06 -3.07 -1.86
C VAL A 74 -6.82 -3.32 -1.00
N LEU A 75 -6.48 -2.37 -0.12
CA LEU A 75 -5.41 -2.54 0.86
C LEU A 75 -5.72 -3.67 1.84
N GLY A 76 -6.95 -3.73 2.37
CA GLY A 76 -7.40 -4.79 3.26
C GLY A 76 -7.35 -6.17 2.60
N ILE A 77 -7.75 -6.28 1.34
CA ILE A 77 -7.64 -7.50 0.53
C ILE A 77 -6.17 -7.87 0.37
N PHE A 78 -5.32 -6.93 -0.04
CA PHE A 78 -3.88 -7.16 -0.17
C PHE A 78 -3.23 -7.63 1.15
N PHE A 79 -3.57 -7.01 2.28
CA PHE A 79 -3.12 -7.44 3.60
C PHE A 79 -3.66 -8.83 3.97
N SER A 80 -4.88 -9.17 3.55
CA SER A 80 -5.45 -10.50 3.80
C SER A 80 -4.72 -11.59 3.00
N GLU A 81 -4.33 -11.31 1.75
CA GLU A 81 -3.52 -12.21 0.91
C GLU A 81 -2.10 -12.41 1.49
N VAL A 82 -1.51 -11.33 2.03
CA VAL A 82 -0.23 -11.43 2.76
C VAL A 82 -0.39 -12.25 4.04
N SER A 83 -1.49 -12.08 4.77
CA SER A 83 -1.75 -12.78 6.02
C SER A 83 -2.00 -14.27 5.82
N THR A 84 -2.66 -14.69 4.73
CA THR A 84 -2.88 -16.10 4.39
C THR A 84 -1.61 -16.78 3.87
N ALA A 85 -0.75 -16.04 3.14
CA ALA A 85 0.55 -16.53 2.70
C ALA A 85 1.50 -16.87 3.86
N GLU A 86 1.45 -16.10 4.95
CA GLU A 86 2.22 -16.38 6.18
C GLU A 86 1.62 -17.53 7.01
N LEU A 87 0.30 -17.78 6.92
CA LEU A 87 -0.40 -18.83 7.67
C LEU A 87 -0.25 -20.24 7.04
N PHE A 88 0.14 -20.32 5.76
CA PHE A 88 0.32 -21.57 5.00
C PHE A 88 1.79 -21.99 4.82
N ARG A 89 2.74 -21.25 5.41
CA ARG A 89 4.15 -21.63 5.53
C ARG A 89 4.42 -22.23 6.90
#